data_AF-A0A3Q3G8B0-F1
#
_entry.id   AF-A0A3Q3G8B0-F1
#
_cell.length_a   1.000
_cell.length_b   1.000
_cell.length_c   1.000
_cell.angle_alpha   90.00
_cell.angle_beta   90.00
_cell.angle_gamma   90.00
#
_symmetry.space_group_name_H-M   'P 1'
#
loop_
_entity.id
_entity.type
_entity.pdbx_description
1 polymer ?
#
loop_
_entity_poly.entity_id
_entity_poly.type
_entity_poly.pdbx_seq_one_letter_code
_entity_poly.pdbx_strand_id
1 'polypeptide(L)'
;QGVLKSLASKLDDLSTCNELIGKHGAALQRSLSELEDLRGSADSTDRVKSVNERATLFRITSNAMINACRDFLDVADSNSRRWQKALQYEREQRHHLEETIEQLAKQHNSLERAWRENPSSMIEDTHDENDEAEFFDAMEDSPAFITVTTSGEIQHNMMSGGVSNDWTHNENVSPNCNCSTRRSRIPDKPNYSLNLWSIMKNCIGKDLSKIPMPVNFNEPLSMLQRLTEDLEYSELLDRAARCDSSLEQMCLVAAFSVSSYSTTVHRTAKPFNPLLGETYELDRLEEYGYRSICEQVSHHPPAAAHHVTSQRGWTLWQHITIDSKFRGKYISVVPFGNIHLQFHSSGNHYVWSKVTSTVHNIIVGKLWIDQSGDIDIVNTRTKDTCHLKFSPYSYFSREVPRKVTGVIENREGTASYILSGTWDDKMESAKIVDSSQGCGGSEGKQKTVYQTRQPKLLWKKYPLPDNAENMHFFSSLALTLNEPEEGVAPTDSRLRPDQRLMEAGLWEEANSQKQRLEESQRLERKRREAQATQALEEDLEGYNPLWFEKRTDETTRESTYMYRGGYWETKDRQDWSQCPQIF
;
A
#
# COMPACT_ATOMS: atom_id res chain seq x y z
N GLN A 1 33.22 1.10 23.34
CA GLN A 1 33.64 2.46 22.93
C GLN A 1 35.15 2.74 23.07
N GLY A 2 35.94 2.02 23.88
CA GLY A 2 37.39 2.31 24.05
C GLY A 2 38.31 1.93 22.88
N VAL A 3 37.99 0.91 22.08
CA VAL A 3 38.86 0.38 21.01
C VAL A 3 38.96 1.32 19.80
N LEU A 4 37.82 1.83 19.34
CA LEU A 4 37.76 2.82 18.24
C LEU A 4 38.55 4.09 18.59
N LYS A 5 38.50 4.52 19.86
CA LYS A 5 39.27 5.65 20.36
C LYS A 5 40.78 5.38 20.35
N SER A 6 41.20 4.15 20.65
CA SER A 6 42.61 3.73 20.59
C SER A 6 43.15 3.68 19.15
N LEU A 7 42.39 3.09 18.22
CA LEU A 7 42.75 3.07 16.80
C LEU A 7 42.81 4.48 16.19
N ALA A 8 41.86 5.35 16.54
CA ALA A 8 41.86 6.74 16.10
C ALA A 8 43.09 7.50 16.61
N SER A 9 43.48 7.29 17.87
CA SER A 9 44.71 7.88 18.43
C SER A 9 45.97 7.41 17.70
N LYS A 10 46.08 6.12 17.39
CA LYS A 10 47.24 5.58 16.65
C LYS A 10 47.29 6.03 15.19
N LEU A 11 46.13 6.29 14.59
CA LEU A 11 46.05 6.87 13.25
C LEU A 11 46.51 8.34 13.24
N ASP A 12 46.22 9.09 14.30
CA ASP A 12 46.69 10.48 14.46
C ASP A 12 48.22 10.55 14.65
N ASP A 13 48.79 9.63 15.44
CA ASP A 13 50.25 9.48 15.58
C ASP A 13 50.93 9.21 14.23
N LEU A 14 50.32 8.33 13.41
CA LEU A 14 50.79 8.01 12.06
C LEU A 14 50.72 9.21 11.12
N SER A 15 49.61 9.95 11.15
CA SER A 15 49.43 11.16 10.36
C SER A 15 50.51 12.19 10.69
N THR A 16 50.75 12.41 11.99
CA THR A 16 51.77 13.34 12.49
C THR A 16 53.17 12.93 12.04
N CYS A 17 53.51 11.64 12.12
CA CYS A 17 54.80 11.13 11.65
C CYS A 17 54.98 11.27 10.13
N ASN A 18 53.92 11.05 9.36
CA ASN A 18 53.93 11.21 7.90
C ASN A 18 54.20 12.67 7.49
N GLU A 19 53.55 13.63 8.13
CA GLU A 19 53.82 15.05 7.89
C GLU A 19 55.26 15.45 8.22
N LEU A 20 55.78 14.96 9.36
CA LEU A 20 57.15 15.24 9.79
C LEU A 20 58.19 14.64 8.82
N ILE A 21 57.97 13.42 8.33
CA ILE A 21 58.80 12.81 7.30
C ILE A 21 58.81 13.65 6.03
N GLY A 22 57.65 14.12 5.57
CA GLY A 22 57.55 14.99 4.40
C GLY A 22 58.35 16.29 4.58
N LYS A 23 58.21 16.95 5.74
CA LYS A 23 58.93 18.20 6.07
C LYS A 23 60.45 18.00 6.15
N HIS A 24 60.90 16.98 6.88
CA HIS A 24 62.33 16.71 7.03
C HIS A 24 62.96 16.18 5.73
N GLY A 25 62.24 15.39 4.94
CA GLY A 25 62.67 14.91 3.63
C GLY A 25 62.90 16.07 2.67
N ALA A 26 61.94 17.00 2.57
CA ALA A 26 62.08 18.19 1.74
C ALA A 26 63.20 19.13 2.23
N ALA A 27 63.42 19.25 3.54
CA ALA A 27 64.52 20.04 4.09
C ALA A 27 65.89 19.43 3.82
N LEU A 28 66.00 18.09 3.90
CA LEU A 28 67.21 17.35 3.55
C LEU A 28 67.50 17.47 2.05
N GLN A 29 66.49 17.29 1.20
CA GLN A 29 66.65 17.39 -0.26
C GLN A 29 67.14 18.78 -0.68
N ARG A 30 66.58 19.86 -0.11
CA ARG A 30 67.06 21.23 -0.34
C ARG A 30 68.53 21.40 0.06
N SER A 31 68.91 20.88 1.23
CA SER A 31 70.30 20.92 1.70
C SER A 31 71.26 20.16 0.81
N LEU A 32 70.83 19.04 0.23
CA LEU A 32 71.63 18.25 -0.70
C LEU A 32 71.80 18.99 -2.03
N SER A 33 70.74 19.59 -2.58
CA SER A 33 70.82 20.40 -3.81
C SER A 33 71.73 21.63 -3.64
N GLU A 34 71.63 22.33 -2.51
CA GLU A 34 72.53 23.45 -2.17
C GLU A 34 74.01 23.04 -2.05
N LEU A 35 74.28 21.77 -1.74
CA LEU A 35 75.63 21.20 -1.69
C LEU A 35 76.16 20.85 -3.08
N GLU A 36 75.29 20.41 -4.00
CA GLU A 36 75.64 20.03 -5.37
C GLU A 36 75.96 21.23 -6.28
N ASP A 37 75.29 22.37 -6.08
CA ASP A 37 75.39 23.55 -6.95
C ASP A 37 76.73 24.33 -6.86
N LEU A 38 77.65 24.00 -5.94
CA LEU A 38 78.89 24.75 -5.72
C LEU A 38 80.11 23.88 -5.39
N ARG A 39 80.64 23.16 -6.39
CA ARG A 39 82.03 22.66 -6.32
C ARG A 39 83.03 23.82 -6.48
N GLY A 40 83.37 24.52 -5.39
CA GLY A 40 84.52 25.43 -5.41
C GLY A 40 84.62 26.57 -4.40
N SER A 41 83.73 26.70 -3.41
CA SER A 41 83.81 27.76 -2.39
C SER A 41 84.31 27.25 -1.03
N ALA A 42 85.06 28.08 -0.30
CA ALA A 42 85.72 27.79 0.98
C ALA A 42 84.77 27.60 2.19
N ASP A 43 83.46 27.50 1.96
CA ASP A 43 82.39 27.44 2.98
C ASP A 43 81.82 26.00 3.16
N SER A 44 82.55 24.98 2.71
CA SER A 44 82.02 23.62 2.55
C SER A 44 81.78 22.87 3.87
N THR A 45 82.57 23.15 4.90
CA THR A 45 82.51 22.42 6.18
C THR A 45 81.23 22.64 6.98
N ASP A 46 80.70 23.87 7.01
CA ASP A 46 79.47 24.15 7.78
C ASP A 46 78.20 23.71 7.03
N ARG A 47 78.25 23.68 5.69
CA ARG A 47 77.16 23.13 4.87
C ARG A 47 77.07 21.60 4.95
N VAL A 48 78.22 20.91 5.01
CA VAL A 48 78.26 19.45 5.26
C VAL A 48 77.69 19.12 6.63
N LYS A 49 77.97 19.92 7.67
CA LYS A 49 77.33 19.75 8.99
C LYS A 49 75.81 19.91 8.91
N SER A 50 75.32 20.93 8.21
CA SER A 50 73.87 21.16 8.05
C SER A 50 73.16 20.00 7.34
N VAL A 51 73.77 19.44 6.29
CA VAL A 51 73.26 18.23 5.62
C VAL A 51 73.22 17.06 6.60
N ASN A 52 74.27 16.85 7.39
CA ASN A 52 74.34 15.74 8.35
C ASN A 52 73.31 15.88 9.48
N GLU A 53 73.05 17.09 9.97
CA GLU A 53 71.98 17.38 10.93
C GLU A 53 70.59 17.08 10.36
N ARG A 54 70.31 17.54 9.13
CA ARG A 54 69.02 17.29 8.47
C ARG A 54 68.83 15.81 8.10
N ALA A 55 69.91 15.11 7.74
CA ALA A 55 69.89 13.67 7.52
C ALA A 55 69.61 12.90 8.82
N THR A 56 70.18 13.36 9.93
CA THR A 56 69.91 12.79 11.26
C THR A 56 68.45 13.01 11.67
N LEU A 57 67.89 14.21 11.46
CA LEU A 57 66.48 14.48 11.74
C LEU A 57 65.55 13.62 10.89
N PHE A 58 65.81 13.51 9.59
CA PHE A 58 65.04 12.64 8.69
C PHE A 58 65.10 11.17 9.11
N ARG A 59 66.27 10.69 9.56
CA ARG A 59 66.44 9.32 10.08
C ARG A 59 65.64 9.10 11.37
N ILE A 60 65.62 10.08 12.29
CA ILE A 60 64.84 9.99 13.53
C ILE A 60 63.35 9.91 13.22
N THR A 61 62.84 10.78 12.35
CA THR A 61 61.41 10.78 12.00
C THR A 61 61.00 9.58 11.16
N SER A 62 61.90 9.06 10.31
CA SER A 62 61.69 7.79 9.60
C SER A 62 61.53 6.61 10.57
N ASN A 63 62.38 6.53 11.60
CA ASN A 63 62.24 5.50 12.64
C ASN A 63 60.97 5.69 13.48
N ALA A 64 60.58 6.92 13.79
CA ALA A 64 59.34 7.20 14.50
C ALA A 64 58.10 6.72 13.72
N MET A 65 58.05 6.97 12.41
CA MET A 65 56.98 6.47 11.53
C MET A 65 56.94 4.95 11.47
N ILE A 66 58.09 4.28 11.35
CA ILE A 66 58.15 2.81 11.34
C ILE A 66 57.59 2.23 12.64
N ASN A 67 57.89 2.86 13.78
CA ASN A 67 57.35 2.44 15.07
C ASN A 67 55.85 2.74 15.19
N ALA A 68 55.38 3.91 14.74
CA ALA A 68 53.95 4.24 14.71
C ALA A 68 53.14 3.28 13.82
N CYS A 69 53.69 2.87 12.67
CA CYS A 69 53.11 1.85 11.80
C CYS A 69 53.00 0.50 12.52
N ARG A 70 54.06 0.08 13.23
CA ARG A 70 54.06 -1.18 13.98
C ARG A 70 53.01 -1.17 15.08
N ASP A 71 52.95 -0.10 15.87
CA ASP A 71 51.96 0.08 16.94
C ASP A 71 50.52 0.04 16.42
N PHE A 72 50.26 0.71 15.30
CA PHE A 72 48.94 0.69 14.67
C PHE A 72 48.57 -0.71 14.18
N LEU A 73 49.49 -1.42 13.52
CA LEU A 73 49.27 -2.78 13.03
C LEU A 73 48.98 -3.77 14.17
N ASP A 74 49.69 -3.67 15.29
CA ASP A 74 49.46 -4.55 16.45
C ASP A 74 48.07 -4.32 17.07
N VAL A 75 47.65 -3.05 17.19
CA VAL A 75 46.30 -2.71 17.68
C VAL A 75 45.23 -3.12 16.66
N ALA A 76 45.48 -2.98 15.36
CA ALA A 76 44.55 -3.39 14.32
C ALA A 76 44.37 -4.93 14.26
N ASP A 77 45.45 -5.71 14.29
CA ASP A 77 45.39 -7.18 14.21
C ASP A 77 44.70 -7.79 15.44
N SER A 78 45.06 -7.32 16.64
CA SER A 78 44.47 -7.79 17.89
C SER A 78 42.96 -7.54 17.96
N ASN A 79 42.49 -6.40 17.44
CA ASN A 79 41.06 -6.07 17.41
C ASN A 79 40.33 -6.76 16.25
N SER A 80 40.96 -6.92 15.09
CA SER A 80 40.41 -7.66 13.94
C SER A 80 40.04 -9.08 14.33
N ARG A 81 40.93 -9.80 15.04
CA ARG A 81 40.66 -11.16 15.54
C ARG A 81 39.51 -11.21 16.55
N ARG A 82 39.38 -10.20 17.41
CA ARG A 82 38.27 -10.10 18.37
C ARG A 82 36.94 -9.85 17.66
N TRP A 83 36.91 -8.97 16.66
CA TRP A 83 35.73 -8.70 15.86
C TRP A 83 35.33 -9.90 15.01
N GLN A 84 36.28 -10.62 14.41
CA GLN A 84 35.98 -11.88 13.71
C GLN A 84 35.32 -12.91 14.62
N LYS A 85 35.82 -13.08 15.85
CA LYS A 85 35.20 -13.99 16.83
C LYS A 85 33.81 -13.53 17.27
N ALA A 86 33.63 -12.24 17.54
CA ALA A 86 32.33 -11.69 17.92
C ALA A 86 31.31 -11.79 16.78
N LEU A 87 31.72 -11.52 15.54
CA LEU A 87 30.88 -11.66 14.36
C LEU A 87 30.51 -13.12 14.09
N GLN A 88 31.45 -14.04 14.29
CA GLN A 88 31.20 -15.48 14.16
C GLN A 88 30.20 -15.95 15.22
N TYR A 89 30.37 -15.50 16.47
CA TYR A 89 29.43 -15.78 17.55
C TYR A 89 28.01 -15.23 17.26
N GLU A 90 27.89 -13.99 16.77
CA GLU A 90 26.61 -13.41 16.35
C GLU A 90 25.96 -14.20 15.20
N ARG A 91 26.76 -14.66 14.22
CA ARG A 91 26.27 -15.52 13.13
C ARG A 91 25.75 -16.85 13.65
N GLU A 92 26.46 -17.47 14.58
CA GLU A 92 26.04 -18.73 15.22
C GLU A 92 24.77 -18.54 16.05
N GLN A 93 24.66 -17.45 16.82
CA GLN A 93 23.44 -17.09 17.56
C GLN A 93 22.25 -16.86 16.62
N ARG A 94 22.46 -16.13 15.53
CA ARG A 94 21.42 -15.90 14.52
C ARG A 94 20.95 -17.22 13.90
N HIS A 95 21.88 -18.10 13.52
CA HIS A 95 21.55 -19.39 12.94
C HIS A 95 20.78 -20.27 13.93
N HIS A 96 21.21 -20.31 15.19
CA HIS A 96 20.51 -21.03 16.25
C HIS A 96 19.09 -20.49 16.50
N LEU A 97 18.90 -19.17 16.47
CA LEU A 97 17.58 -18.54 16.56
C LEU A 97 16.71 -18.89 15.35
N GLU A 98 17.26 -18.89 14.14
CA GLU A 98 16.55 -19.31 12.92
C GLU A 98 16.07 -20.77 13.03
N GLU A 99 16.94 -21.69 13.49
CA GLU A 99 16.57 -23.09 13.74
C GLU A 99 15.49 -23.23 14.82
N THR A 100 15.61 -22.46 15.91
CA THR A 100 14.63 -22.49 17.02
C THR A 100 13.26 -21.98 16.54
N ILE A 101 13.23 -20.93 15.73
CA ILE A 101 12.00 -20.41 15.12
C ILE A 101 11.41 -21.45 14.16
N GLU A 102 12.24 -22.14 13.37
CA GLU A 102 11.77 -23.20 12.47
C GLU A 102 11.16 -24.38 13.25
N GLN A 103 11.78 -24.80 14.35
CA GLN A 103 11.25 -25.84 15.23
C GLN A 103 9.93 -25.43 15.88
N LEU A 104 9.85 -24.20 16.40
CA LEU A 104 8.61 -23.66 16.96
C LEU A 104 7.49 -23.57 15.91
N ALA A 105 7.81 -23.16 14.67
CA ALA A 105 6.86 -23.12 13.57
C ALA A 105 6.36 -24.53 13.19
N LYS A 106 7.25 -25.54 13.15
CA LYS A 106 6.87 -26.94 12.91
C LYS A 106 5.99 -27.50 14.02
N GLN A 107 6.33 -27.21 15.29
CA GLN A 107 5.51 -27.61 16.44
C GLN A 107 4.14 -26.94 16.41
N HIS A 108 4.08 -25.65 16.10
CA HIS A 108 2.82 -24.92 15.97
C HIS A 108 1.93 -25.53 14.89
N ASN A 109 2.46 -25.77 13.69
CA ASN A 109 1.71 -26.45 12.61
C ASN A 109 1.29 -27.88 12.99
N SER A 110 2.07 -28.58 13.83
CA SER A 110 1.73 -29.92 14.30
C SER A 110 0.62 -29.89 15.35
N LEU A 111 0.66 -28.93 16.28
CA LEU A 111 -0.39 -28.69 17.27
C LEU A 111 -1.68 -28.25 16.59
N GLU A 112 -1.59 -27.38 15.58
CA GLU A 112 -2.73 -26.94 14.78
C GLU A 112 -3.37 -28.13 14.03
N ARG A 113 -2.57 -29.04 13.47
CA ARG A 113 -3.07 -30.29 12.86
C ARG A 113 -3.68 -31.25 13.89
N ALA A 114 -3.06 -31.44 15.04
CA ALA A 114 -3.61 -32.31 16.10
C ALA A 114 -4.94 -31.77 16.65
N TRP A 115 -5.11 -30.45 16.71
CA TRP A 115 -6.36 -29.81 17.13
C TRP A 115 -7.47 -29.97 16.07
N ARG A 116 -7.12 -29.97 14.77
CA ARG A 116 -8.04 -30.27 13.65
C ARG A 116 -8.55 -31.71 13.67
N GLU A 117 -7.74 -32.67 14.13
CA GLU A 117 -8.08 -34.10 14.10
C GLU A 117 -8.95 -34.58 15.29
N ASN A 118 -9.09 -33.81 16.37
CA ASN A 118 -9.89 -34.23 17.52
C ASN A 118 -10.49 -33.06 18.33
N PRO A 119 -11.68 -32.54 17.95
CA PRO A 119 -12.32 -31.42 18.65
C PRO A 119 -12.95 -31.81 20.00
N SER A 120 -13.03 -33.10 20.32
CA SER A 120 -13.90 -33.63 21.39
C SER A 120 -13.12 -34.24 22.55
N SER A 121 -12.40 -33.43 23.31
CA SER A 121 -12.20 -33.69 24.75
C SER A 121 -11.70 -32.44 25.45
N MET A 122 -12.45 -32.00 26.46
CA MET A 122 -12.18 -30.87 27.37
C MET A 122 -12.66 -29.50 26.87
N ILE A 123 -13.96 -29.22 27.06
CA ILE A 123 -14.48 -28.17 27.97
C ILE A 123 -16.02 -28.24 27.94
N GLU A 124 -16.62 -28.52 29.10
CA GLU A 124 -18.05 -28.35 29.39
C GLU A 124 -18.40 -26.86 29.53
N ASP A 125 -19.63 -26.53 29.13
CA ASP A 125 -20.44 -25.34 29.43
C ASP A 125 -19.93 -23.95 29.01
N THR A 126 -20.44 -23.47 27.88
CA THR A 126 -21.31 -22.27 27.83
C THR A 126 -21.98 -22.15 26.46
N HIS A 127 -23.31 -22.04 26.47
CA HIS A 127 -24.15 -21.72 25.32
C HIS A 127 -23.74 -20.37 24.70
N ASP A 128 -23.37 -20.38 23.42
CA ASP A 128 -23.90 -19.43 22.43
C ASP A 128 -23.83 -20.12 21.06
N GLU A 129 -25.00 -20.30 20.45
CA GLU A 129 -25.15 -20.97 19.16
C GLU A 129 -24.74 -20.02 18.04
N ASN A 130 -24.07 -20.59 17.03
CA ASN A 130 -23.81 -20.06 15.69
C ASN A 130 -22.45 -19.37 15.44
N ASP A 131 -21.37 -20.13 15.61
CA ASP A 131 -20.09 -19.89 14.91
C ASP A 131 -19.88 -21.01 13.88
N GLU A 132 -20.43 -20.85 12.67
CA GLU A 132 -19.92 -21.56 11.50
C GLU A 132 -18.54 -20.98 11.18
N ALA A 133 -17.52 -21.63 11.74
CA ALA A 133 -16.14 -21.40 11.36
C ALA A 133 -15.90 -21.97 9.95
N GLU A 134 -16.28 -21.21 8.91
CA GLU A 134 -15.66 -21.35 7.59
C GLU A 134 -14.19 -20.93 7.72
N PHE A 135 -13.36 -21.90 8.10
CA PHE A 135 -11.93 -21.75 8.15
C PHE A 135 -11.36 -22.33 6.86
N PHE A 136 -10.82 -21.43 6.02
CA PHE A 136 -10.17 -21.77 4.76
C PHE A 136 -9.07 -22.82 5.00
N ASP A 137 -9.39 -24.07 4.69
CA ASP A 137 -8.38 -25.03 4.29
C ASP A 137 -7.74 -24.52 3.00
N ALA A 138 -6.41 -24.49 2.96
CA ALA A 138 -5.68 -24.45 1.71
C ALA A 138 -5.86 -25.80 0.98
N MET A 139 -7.07 -26.08 0.53
CA MET A 139 -7.25 -26.99 -0.59
C MET A 139 -6.80 -26.25 -1.84
N GLU A 140 -5.72 -26.74 -2.43
CA GLU A 140 -5.28 -26.39 -3.79
C GLU A 140 -6.30 -26.95 -4.82
N ASP A 141 -7.59 -26.64 -4.68
CA ASP A 141 -8.68 -27.12 -5.56
C ASP A 141 -9.14 -26.04 -6.53
N SER A 142 -8.19 -25.29 -7.11
CA SER A 142 -8.43 -24.55 -8.34
C SER A 142 -7.50 -25.07 -9.43
N PRO A 143 -7.97 -25.20 -10.68
CA PRO A 143 -7.16 -25.73 -11.77
C PRO A 143 -5.96 -24.81 -11.99
N ALA A 144 -4.78 -25.26 -11.53
CA ALA A 144 -3.53 -24.61 -11.83
C ALA A 144 -3.33 -24.67 -13.36
N PHE A 145 -3.35 -23.52 -14.02
CA PHE A 145 -3.14 -23.44 -15.47
C PHE A 145 -1.72 -22.96 -15.79
N ILE A 146 -1.23 -23.34 -16.96
CA ILE A 146 0.08 -22.94 -17.50
C ILE A 146 -0.18 -22.14 -18.77
N THR A 147 0.42 -20.96 -18.89
CA THR A 147 0.35 -20.17 -20.13
C THR A 147 1.62 -20.32 -20.96
N VAL A 148 1.48 -20.60 -22.25
CA VAL A 148 2.58 -20.65 -23.22
C VAL A 148 2.33 -19.59 -24.29
N THR A 149 3.25 -18.64 -24.44
CA THR A 149 3.15 -17.62 -25.48
C THR A 149 3.51 -18.20 -26.85
N THR A 150 2.74 -17.88 -27.88
CA THR A 150 3.05 -18.34 -29.24
C THR A 150 4.24 -17.59 -29.82
N SER A 151 5.30 -18.32 -30.17
CA SER A 151 6.36 -17.84 -31.06
C SER A 151 5.88 -17.98 -32.50
N GLY A 152 5.21 -16.96 -33.03
CA GLY A 152 4.93 -16.88 -34.45
C GLY A 152 6.22 -16.69 -35.25
N GLU A 153 6.44 -17.52 -36.27
CA GLU A 153 7.49 -17.32 -37.28
C GLU A 153 7.35 -15.92 -37.90
N ILE A 154 8.45 -15.16 -37.87
CA ILE A 154 8.55 -13.87 -38.56
C ILE A 154 8.63 -14.16 -40.06
N GLN A 155 7.49 -14.15 -40.76
CA GLN A 155 7.48 -13.98 -42.20
C GLN A 155 7.81 -12.52 -42.53
N HIS A 156 9.08 -12.29 -42.86
CA HIS A 156 9.52 -11.08 -43.55
C HIS A 156 8.78 -10.98 -44.89
N ASN A 157 7.72 -10.18 -44.94
CA ASN A 157 7.22 -9.60 -46.19
C ASN A 157 7.42 -8.09 -46.12
N MET A 158 8.48 -7.62 -46.77
CA MET A 158 8.64 -6.22 -47.12
C MET A 158 7.55 -5.86 -48.12
N MET A 159 6.56 -5.06 -47.71
CA MET A 159 5.98 -4.00 -48.54
C MET A 159 5.45 -2.86 -47.65
N SER A 160 5.66 -1.66 -48.18
CA SER A 160 5.65 -0.34 -47.55
C SER A 160 4.29 0.13 -47.04
N GLY A 161 4.31 0.92 -45.95
CA GLY A 161 3.28 1.93 -45.65
C GLY A 161 2.24 1.54 -44.59
N GLY A 162 2.58 1.68 -43.31
CA GLY A 162 1.62 1.62 -42.21
C GLY A 162 2.22 2.19 -40.92
N VAL A 163 1.76 3.36 -40.53
CA VAL A 163 2.25 4.15 -39.39
C VAL A 163 2.05 3.38 -38.09
N SER A 164 3.14 3.13 -37.36
CA SER A 164 3.13 2.57 -36.01
C SER A 164 2.70 3.69 -35.04
N ASN A 165 1.48 3.61 -34.50
CA ASN A 165 1.07 4.49 -33.40
C ASN A 165 1.68 3.99 -32.09
N ASP A 166 2.94 4.37 -31.90
CA ASP A 166 3.60 4.40 -30.60
C ASP A 166 3.05 5.63 -29.85
N TRP A 167 2.04 5.40 -28.99
CA TRP A 167 1.46 6.47 -28.16
C TRP A 167 2.42 6.79 -27.02
N THR A 168 3.52 7.43 -27.38
CA THR A 168 4.36 8.18 -26.45
C THR A 168 3.57 9.41 -26.01
N HIS A 169 3.45 9.57 -24.69
CA HIS A 169 2.84 10.73 -24.05
C HIS A 169 3.64 11.97 -24.42
N ASN A 170 3.16 12.73 -25.41
CA ASN A 170 3.47 14.15 -25.56
C ASN A 170 2.46 14.77 -26.53
N GLU A 171 1.61 15.66 -26.01
CA GLU A 171 1.60 17.07 -26.44
C GLU A 171 0.62 17.89 -25.61
N ASN A 172 1.18 18.92 -24.95
CA ASN A 172 0.69 20.29 -24.97
C ASN A 172 -0.80 20.53 -24.71
N VAL A 173 -1.16 20.53 -23.43
CA VAL A 173 -2.31 21.31 -22.96
C VAL A 173 -2.02 22.78 -23.25
N SER A 174 -2.81 23.37 -24.15
CA SER A 174 -2.82 24.81 -24.39
C SER A 174 -3.18 25.54 -23.08
N PRO A 175 -2.45 26.58 -22.66
CA PRO A 175 -2.69 27.24 -21.39
C PRO A 175 -3.85 28.23 -21.55
N ASN A 176 -5.09 27.75 -21.55
CA ASN A 176 -6.25 28.62 -21.46
C ASN A 176 -7.49 27.93 -20.87
N CYS A 177 -7.28 27.10 -19.85
CA CYS A 177 -8.30 26.77 -18.87
C CYS A 177 -7.81 27.25 -17.51
N ASN A 178 -8.60 28.06 -16.81
CA ASN A 178 -8.39 28.40 -15.39
C ASN A 178 -8.70 27.15 -14.52
N CYS A 179 -8.07 26.01 -14.82
CA CYS A 179 -8.10 24.87 -13.93
C CYS A 179 -7.21 25.24 -12.74
N SER A 180 -7.82 25.52 -11.60
CA SER A 180 -7.08 25.74 -10.36
C SER A 180 -6.10 24.59 -10.15
N THR A 181 -4.81 24.91 -10.03
CA THR A 181 -3.78 23.88 -9.82
C THR A 181 -4.02 23.22 -8.47
N ARG A 182 -4.45 21.94 -8.47
CA ARG A 182 -4.66 21.15 -7.25
C ARG A 182 -3.37 21.03 -6.44
N ARG A 183 -3.49 20.95 -5.10
CA ARG A 183 -2.31 20.80 -4.24
C ARG A 183 -1.57 19.49 -4.53
N SER A 184 -0.23 19.59 -4.57
CA SER A 184 0.67 18.45 -4.74
C SER A 184 1.39 18.04 -3.46
N ARG A 185 1.06 18.69 -2.33
CA ARG A 185 1.71 18.47 -1.03
C ARG A 185 0.77 18.78 0.13
N ILE A 186 0.99 18.10 1.25
CA ILE A 186 0.44 18.42 2.57
C ILE A 186 1.58 18.64 3.57
N PRO A 187 1.33 19.25 4.74
CA PRO A 187 2.34 19.35 5.80
C PRO A 187 2.94 17.99 6.15
N ASP A 188 4.23 17.98 6.49
CA ASP A 188 4.90 16.75 6.89
C ASP A 188 4.34 16.25 8.22
N LYS A 189 4.02 14.95 8.28
CA LYS A 189 3.48 14.33 9.48
C LYS A 189 4.52 14.40 10.62
N PRO A 190 4.10 14.68 11.87
CA PRO A 190 4.98 14.61 13.02
C PRO A 190 5.67 13.24 13.18
N ASN A 191 6.93 13.25 13.62
CA ASN A 191 7.72 12.02 13.80
C ASN A 191 7.48 11.40 15.19
N TYR A 192 6.34 10.71 15.35
CA TYR A 192 6.04 9.91 16.54
C TYR A 192 6.12 8.42 16.21
N SER A 193 6.90 7.66 16.99
CA SER A 193 6.88 6.20 16.91
C SER A 193 5.61 5.66 17.55
N LEU A 194 4.79 4.99 16.76
CA LEU A 194 3.52 4.41 17.21
C LEU A 194 3.73 2.95 17.61
N ASN A 195 3.28 2.57 18.81
CA ASN A 195 3.24 1.17 19.22
C ASN A 195 1.78 0.67 19.22
N LEU A 196 1.34 0.11 18.08
CA LEU A 196 -0.03 -0.38 17.90
C LEU A 196 -0.42 -1.45 18.93
N TRP A 197 0.53 -2.31 19.31
CA TRP A 197 0.31 -3.35 20.32
C TRP A 197 -0.12 -2.78 21.67
N SER A 198 0.37 -1.59 22.06
CA SER A 198 0.02 -0.97 23.35
C SER A 198 -1.49 -0.73 23.52
N ILE A 199 -2.20 -0.48 22.41
CA ILE A 199 -3.65 -0.29 22.36
C ILE A 199 -4.36 -1.63 22.12
N MET A 200 -3.81 -2.46 21.22
CA MET A 200 -4.47 -3.68 20.74
C MET A 200 -4.43 -4.84 21.74
N LYS A 201 -3.51 -4.84 22.73
CA LYS A 201 -3.35 -5.96 23.67
C LYS A 201 -4.64 -6.35 24.43
N ASN A 202 -5.52 -5.38 24.71
CA ASN A 202 -6.78 -5.59 25.44
C ASN A 202 -7.98 -5.86 24.51
N CYS A 203 -7.71 -5.94 23.20
CA CYS A 203 -8.69 -5.93 22.12
C CYS A 203 -8.71 -7.26 21.34
N ILE A 204 -7.99 -8.28 21.80
CA ILE A 204 -7.96 -9.61 21.18
C ILE A 204 -9.38 -10.19 21.14
N GLY A 205 -9.82 -10.62 19.96
CA GLY A 205 -11.15 -11.20 19.73
C GLY A 205 -12.31 -10.21 19.73
N LYS A 206 -12.07 -8.91 19.95
CA LYS A 206 -13.12 -7.88 19.92
C LYS A 206 -13.26 -7.26 18.53
N ASP A 207 -14.48 -6.81 18.24
CA ASP A 207 -14.77 -5.93 17.10
C ASP A 207 -14.02 -4.59 17.26
N LEU A 208 -13.10 -4.33 16.33
CA LEU A 208 -12.23 -3.15 16.37
C LEU A 208 -12.96 -1.85 16.03
N SER A 209 -14.15 -1.91 15.42
CA SER A 209 -14.95 -0.72 15.14
C SER A 209 -15.41 -0.03 16.44
N LYS A 210 -15.54 -0.80 17.53
CA LYS A 210 -15.98 -0.34 18.85
C LYS A 210 -14.86 0.17 19.75
N ILE A 211 -13.60 0.05 19.31
CA ILE A 211 -12.43 0.46 20.08
C ILE A 211 -11.94 1.82 19.57
N PRO A 212 -11.96 2.88 20.41
CA PRO A 212 -11.49 4.19 19.99
C PRO A 212 -9.97 4.17 19.79
N MET A 213 -9.55 4.41 18.55
CA MET A 213 -8.14 4.59 18.20
C MET A 213 -7.73 6.05 18.43
N PRO A 214 -6.56 6.33 19.04
CA PRO A 214 -5.99 7.67 19.10
C PRO A 214 -5.66 8.19 17.69
N VAL A 215 -5.79 9.51 17.49
CA VAL A 215 -5.53 10.18 16.19
C VAL A 215 -4.15 9.86 15.63
N ASN A 216 -3.17 9.59 16.50
CA ASN A 216 -1.82 9.27 16.10
C ASN A 216 -1.73 8.01 15.21
N PHE A 217 -2.72 7.12 15.26
CA PHE A 217 -2.82 5.92 14.40
C PHE A 217 -3.66 6.14 13.14
N ASN A 218 -4.20 7.34 12.98
CA ASN A 218 -4.98 7.70 11.82
C ASN A 218 -4.09 8.23 10.69
N GLU A 219 -4.71 8.39 9.54
CA GLU A 219 -4.26 9.28 8.47
C GLU A 219 -5.30 10.38 8.31
N PRO A 220 -4.95 11.55 7.75
CA PRO A 220 -5.86 12.68 7.66
C PRO A 220 -6.95 12.51 6.59
N LEU A 221 -7.43 11.30 6.30
CA LEU A 221 -8.55 11.04 5.38
C LEU A 221 -9.67 10.29 6.11
N SER A 222 -10.91 10.62 5.77
CA SER A 222 -12.12 9.90 6.17
C SER A 222 -12.25 8.61 5.36
N MET A 223 -12.97 7.62 5.87
CA MET A 223 -13.24 6.39 5.11
C MET A 223 -14.02 6.69 3.80
N LEU A 224 -14.83 7.75 3.76
CA LEU A 224 -15.52 8.19 2.53
C LEU A 224 -14.54 8.66 1.45
N GLN A 225 -13.48 9.36 1.85
CA GLN A 225 -12.39 9.77 0.96
C GLN A 225 -11.57 8.55 0.53
N ARG A 226 -11.25 7.64 1.46
CA ARG A 226 -10.55 6.38 1.15
C ARG A 226 -11.32 5.54 0.13
N LEU A 227 -12.65 5.49 0.23
CA LEU A 227 -13.50 4.81 -0.75
C LEU A 227 -13.46 5.48 -2.12
N THR A 228 -13.31 6.81 -2.16
CA THR A 228 -13.21 7.56 -3.41
C THR A 228 -11.86 7.36 -4.12
N GLU A 229 -10.82 6.92 -3.42
CA GLU A 229 -9.53 6.54 -4.03
C GLU A 229 -9.64 5.37 -5.01
N ASP A 230 -10.74 4.60 -5.00
CA ASP A 230 -11.05 3.63 -6.06
C ASP A 230 -11.05 4.26 -7.46
N LEU A 231 -11.24 5.58 -7.56
CA LEU A 231 -11.25 6.35 -8.81
C LEU A 231 -9.87 6.83 -9.28
N GLU A 232 -8.78 6.46 -8.58
CA GLU A 232 -7.40 6.84 -8.96
C GLU A 232 -7.07 6.44 -10.40
N TYR A 233 -7.61 5.32 -10.87
CA TYR A 233 -7.41 4.78 -12.22
C TYR A 233 -8.70 4.77 -13.05
N SER A 234 -9.56 5.78 -12.85
CA SER A 234 -10.86 5.91 -13.54
C SER A 234 -10.73 5.96 -15.06
N GLU A 235 -9.57 6.31 -15.63
CA GLU A 235 -9.32 6.27 -17.07
C GLU A 235 -9.42 4.85 -17.66
N LEU A 236 -9.27 3.80 -16.84
CA LEU A 236 -9.55 2.42 -17.24
C LEU A 236 -11.01 2.25 -17.63
N LEU A 237 -11.92 2.91 -16.91
CA LEU A 237 -13.36 2.88 -17.20
C LEU A 237 -13.69 3.68 -18.45
N ASP A 238 -13.01 4.81 -18.68
CA ASP A 238 -13.17 5.58 -19.93
C ASP A 238 -12.73 4.78 -21.15
N ARG A 239 -11.63 4.02 -21.03
CA ARG A 239 -11.16 3.10 -22.07
C ARG A 239 -12.15 1.95 -22.25
N ALA A 240 -12.68 1.41 -21.16
CA ALA A 240 -13.65 0.31 -21.19
C ALA A 240 -14.97 0.72 -21.85
N ALA A 241 -15.43 1.96 -21.64
CA ALA A 241 -16.63 2.51 -22.25
C ALA A 241 -16.56 2.59 -23.79
N ARG A 242 -15.35 2.57 -24.36
CA ARG A 242 -15.07 2.60 -25.80
C ARG A 242 -14.83 1.22 -26.42
N CYS A 243 -14.87 0.15 -25.62
CA CYS A 243 -14.70 -1.21 -26.12
C CYS A 243 -15.97 -1.73 -26.80
N ASP A 244 -15.81 -2.34 -27.97
CA ASP A 244 -16.91 -3.01 -28.67
C ASP A 244 -17.14 -4.44 -28.15
N SER A 245 -16.08 -5.12 -27.68
CA SER A 245 -16.15 -6.47 -27.13
C SER A 245 -16.40 -6.44 -25.62
N SER A 246 -17.41 -7.20 -25.15
CA SER A 246 -17.68 -7.37 -23.71
C SER A 246 -16.53 -8.02 -22.95
N LEU A 247 -15.77 -8.90 -23.61
CA LEU A 247 -14.59 -9.58 -23.04
C LEU A 247 -13.40 -8.62 -22.89
N GLU A 248 -13.16 -7.77 -23.89
CA GLU A 248 -12.12 -6.72 -23.77
C GLU A 248 -12.50 -5.64 -22.77
N GLN A 249 -13.79 -5.29 -22.70
CA GLN A 249 -14.34 -4.44 -21.65
C GLN A 249 -14.12 -5.06 -20.27
N MET A 250 -14.37 -6.37 -20.11
CA MET A 250 -14.13 -7.13 -18.87
C MET A 250 -12.64 -7.09 -18.44
N CYS A 251 -11.69 -7.19 -19.37
CA CYS A 251 -10.26 -7.05 -19.06
C CYS A 251 -9.96 -5.73 -18.34
N LEU A 252 -10.52 -4.61 -18.82
CA LEU A 252 -10.31 -3.28 -18.24
C LEU A 252 -11.05 -3.10 -16.91
N VAL A 253 -12.25 -3.66 -16.77
CA VAL A 253 -12.98 -3.70 -15.49
C VAL A 253 -12.20 -4.48 -14.44
N ALA A 254 -11.64 -5.63 -14.80
CA ALA A 254 -10.79 -6.43 -13.92
C ALA A 254 -9.52 -5.67 -13.51
N ALA A 255 -8.85 -5.00 -14.44
CA ALA A 255 -7.70 -4.15 -14.13
C ALA A 255 -8.08 -3.00 -13.19
N PHE A 256 -9.24 -2.36 -13.40
CA PHE A 256 -9.76 -1.32 -12.51
C PHE A 256 -9.99 -1.85 -11.10
N SER A 257 -10.64 -3.01 -10.97
CA SER A 257 -10.87 -3.66 -9.67
C SER A 257 -9.57 -4.02 -8.93
N VAL A 258 -8.52 -4.41 -9.65
CA VAL A 258 -7.22 -4.70 -9.02
C VAL A 258 -6.50 -3.40 -8.62
N SER A 259 -6.59 -2.37 -9.47
CA SER A 259 -5.87 -1.11 -9.29
C SER A 259 -6.22 -0.37 -7.99
N SER A 260 -7.45 -0.51 -7.49
CA SER A 260 -7.91 0.13 -6.25
C SER A 260 -7.12 -0.31 -5.00
N TYR A 261 -6.49 -1.49 -5.04
CA TYR A 261 -5.67 -1.99 -3.93
C TYR A 261 -4.24 -1.43 -3.92
N SER A 262 -3.78 -0.87 -5.04
CA SER A 262 -2.40 -0.38 -5.17
C SER A 262 -2.08 0.80 -4.24
N THR A 263 -3.10 1.53 -3.80
CA THR A 263 -3.01 2.67 -2.88
C THR A 263 -2.81 2.24 -1.42
N THR A 264 -3.02 0.95 -1.09
CA THR A 264 -2.94 0.46 0.29
C THR A 264 -1.54 0.03 0.72
N VAL A 265 -0.62 -0.21 -0.22
CA VAL A 265 0.68 -0.88 0.00
C VAL A 265 1.45 -0.37 1.22
N HIS A 266 1.48 0.95 1.41
CA HIS A 266 2.25 1.60 2.49
C HIS A 266 1.38 2.27 3.55
N ARG A 267 0.06 2.15 3.46
CA ARG A 267 -0.91 2.93 4.26
C ARG A 267 -1.55 2.08 5.35
N THR A 268 -0.74 1.78 6.38
CA THR A 268 -1.15 1.01 7.57
C THR A 268 -1.92 1.83 8.61
N ALA A 269 -2.02 3.15 8.41
CA ALA A 269 -2.78 4.05 9.26
C ALA A 269 -4.29 3.96 8.96
N LYS A 270 -5.12 4.11 10.00
CA LYS A 270 -6.58 3.98 9.90
C LYS A 270 -7.19 5.29 9.36
N PRO A 271 -8.05 5.28 8.33
CA PRO A 271 -8.82 6.48 8.01
C PRO A 271 -9.77 6.84 9.18
N PHE A 272 -10.19 8.10 9.27
CA PHE A 272 -11.21 8.50 10.24
C PHE A 272 -12.51 7.74 9.95
N ASN A 273 -13.12 7.19 11.01
CA ASN A 273 -14.45 6.61 10.89
C ASN A 273 -15.45 7.76 10.67
N PRO A 274 -16.20 7.79 9.56
CA PRO A 274 -17.11 8.89 9.29
C PRO A 274 -18.22 8.96 10.33
N LEU A 275 -18.66 10.17 10.64
CA LEU A 275 -19.86 10.38 11.48
C LEU A 275 -21.10 9.95 10.68
N LEU A 276 -22.17 9.54 11.36
CA LEU A 276 -23.43 9.21 10.68
C LEU A 276 -23.98 10.47 9.96
N GLY A 277 -24.26 10.35 8.66
CA GLY A 277 -24.65 11.48 7.82
C GLY A 277 -23.49 12.37 7.33
N GLU A 278 -22.25 12.03 7.66
CA GLU A 278 -21.07 12.64 7.01
C GLU A 278 -21.13 12.35 5.52
N THR A 279 -20.81 13.35 4.70
CA THR A 279 -20.78 13.26 3.24
C THR A 279 -19.38 13.52 2.73
N TYR A 280 -19.10 13.10 1.51
CA TYR A 280 -17.90 13.54 0.79
C TYR A 280 -18.17 13.60 -0.70
N GLU A 281 -17.94 14.75 -1.31
CA GLU A 281 -17.98 14.89 -2.77
C GLU A 281 -16.59 14.98 -3.40
N LEU A 282 -16.45 14.44 -4.61
CA LEU A 282 -15.32 14.66 -5.50
C LEU A 282 -15.84 15.08 -6.87
N ASP A 283 -15.87 16.39 -7.12
CA ASP A 283 -16.19 16.92 -8.44
C ASP A 283 -14.91 17.07 -9.28
N ARG A 284 -14.87 16.32 -10.38
CA ARG A 284 -13.78 16.31 -11.36
C ARG A 284 -14.34 16.35 -12.79
N LEU A 285 -15.51 16.95 -12.98
CA LEU A 285 -16.15 16.99 -14.30
C LEU A 285 -15.27 17.68 -15.34
N GLU A 286 -14.63 18.79 -14.99
CA GLU A 286 -13.75 19.53 -15.91
C GLU A 286 -12.45 18.77 -16.21
N GLU A 287 -11.85 18.14 -15.20
CA GLU A 287 -10.53 17.50 -15.27
C GLU A 287 -10.61 16.08 -15.88
N TYR A 288 -11.53 15.26 -15.39
CA TYR A 288 -11.63 13.82 -15.69
C TYR A 288 -13.01 13.40 -16.21
N GLY A 289 -14.00 14.29 -16.25
CA GLY A 289 -15.33 13.99 -16.79
C GLY A 289 -16.23 13.20 -15.85
N TYR A 290 -15.88 13.07 -14.56
CA TYR A 290 -16.72 12.41 -13.56
C TYR A 290 -16.93 13.27 -12.32
N ARG A 291 -17.97 12.96 -11.55
CA ARG A 291 -18.13 13.42 -10.18
C ARG A 291 -18.69 12.31 -9.30
N SER A 292 -18.33 12.33 -8.02
CA SER A 292 -18.83 11.36 -7.06
C SER A 292 -19.35 11.99 -5.77
N ILE A 293 -20.24 11.26 -5.11
CA ILE A 293 -20.79 11.58 -3.80
C ILE A 293 -20.81 10.33 -2.94
N CYS A 294 -20.36 10.47 -1.69
CA CYS A 294 -20.41 9.46 -0.64
C CYS A 294 -21.24 9.97 0.54
N GLU A 295 -21.92 9.06 1.23
CA GLU A 295 -22.60 9.34 2.50
C GLU A 295 -22.39 8.16 3.47
N GLN A 296 -22.14 8.46 4.74
CA GLN A 296 -22.16 7.47 5.81
C GLN A 296 -23.62 7.15 6.19
N VAL A 297 -24.18 6.12 5.56
CA VAL A 297 -25.59 5.73 5.67
C VAL A 297 -25.91 4.92 6.93
N SER A 298 -24.89 4.31 7.57
CA SER A 298 -25.04 3.60 8.84
C SER A 298 -23.79 3.70 9.69
N HIS A 299 -23.92 3.66 11.02
CA HIS A 299 -22.77 3.67 11.95
C HIS A 299 -22.64 2.36 12.75
N HIS A 300 -23.72 1.60 12.93
CA HIS A 300 -23.71 0.30 13.61
C HIS A 300 -24.60 -0.71 12.87
N PRO A 301 -24.02 -1.56 11.99
CA PRO A 301 -22.61 -1.57 11.57
C PRO A 301 -22.26 -0.34 10.71
N PRO A 302 -20.98 0.10 10.67
CA PRO A 302 -20.55 1.20 9.81
C PRO A 302 -20.73 0.86 8.33
N ALA A 303 -21.51 1.66 7.61
CA ALA A 303 -21.71 1.50 6.19
C ALA A 303 -21.68 2.84 5.45
N ALA A 304 -21.11 2.82 4.25
CA ALA A 304 -21.02 3.97 3.35
C ALA A 304 -21.66 3.63 2.01
N ALA A 305 -22.40 4.58 1.46
CA ALA A 305 -22.90 4.52 0.09
C ALA A 305 -22.08 5.48 -0.78
N HIS A 306 -21.79 5.08 -2.02
CA HIS A 306 -20.98 5.84 -2.97
C HIS A 306 -21.60 5.74 -4.35
N HIS A 307 -21.70 6.89 -5.03
CA HIS A 307 -22.21 6.98 -6.37
C HIS A 307 -21.33 7.90 -7.22
N VAL A 308 -21.06 7.46 -8.45
CA VAL A 308 -20.20 8.15 -9.43
C VAL A 308 -20.93 8.24 -10.74
N THR A 309 -21.00 9.45 -11.30
CA THR A 309 -21.52 9.69 -12.65
C THR A 309 -20.39 10.22 -13.52
N SER A 310 -20.19 9.60 -14.70
CA SER A 310 -19.25 10.06 -15.71
C SER A 310 -19.97 10.51 -16.99
N GLN A 311 -19.55 11.66 -17.52
CA GLN A 311 -19.93 12.14 -18.85
C GLN A 311 -19.30 11.30 -19.97
N ARG A 312 -18.37 10.41 -19.63
CA ARG A 312 -17.67 9.51 -20.59
C ARG A 312 -18.36 8.14 -20.73
N GLY A 313 -19.60 8.01 -20.28
CA GLY A 313 -20.48 6.89 -20.63
C GLY A 313 -20.49 5.73 -19.62
N TRP A 314 -20.20 5.99 -18.34
CA TRP A 314 -20.28 5.00 -17.29
C TRP A 314 -20.82 5.57 -15.97
N THR A 315 -21.42 4.71 -15.17
CA THR A 315 -21.92 5.00 -13.82
C THR A 315 -21.46 3.90 -12.89
N LEU A 316 -20.91 4.27 -11.73
CA LEU A 316 -20.49 3.33 -10.69
C LEU A 316 -21.28 3.62 -9.41
N TRP A 317 -21.75 2.58 -8.73
CA TRP A 317 -22.32 2.71 -7.40
C TRP A 317 -21.94 1.52 -6.54
N GLN A 318 -21.79 1.77 -5.25
CA GLN A 318 -21.47 0.73 -4.29
C GLN A 318 -22.03 1.10 -2.91
N HIS A 319 -22.35 0.07 -2.14
CA HIS A 319 -22.63 0.15 -0.73
C HIS A 319 -21.65 -0.79 -0.03
N ILE A 320 -20.86 -0.26 0.91
CA ILE A 320 -19.81 -1.01 1.57
C ILE A 320 -19.96 -0.95 3.09
N THR A 321 -19.88 -2.12 3.73
CA THR A 321 -19.74 -2.30 5.18
C THR A 321 -18.39 -2.93 5.45
N ILE A 322 -17.69 -2.51 6.50
CA ILE A 322 -16.36 -3.06 6.83
C ILE A 322 -16.40 -3.72 8.21
N ASP A 323 -16.06 -5.00 8.25
CA ASP A 323 -15.75 -5.71 9.51
C ASP A 323 -14.24 -5.76 9.70
N SER A 324 -13.78 -5.63 10.94
CA SER A 324 -12.37 -5.63 11.28
C SER A 324 -12.13 -6.42 12.56
N LYS A 325 -11.40 -7.53 12.42
CA LYS A 325 -11.17 -8.50 13.49
C LYS A 325 -9.68 -8.63 13.79
N PHE A 326 -9.33 -8.47 15.07
CA PHE A 326 -7.96 -8.70 15.54
C PHE A 326 -7.74 -10.18 15.90
N ARG A 327 -6.87 -10.86 15.15
CA ARG A 327 -6.55 -12.28 15.32
C ARG A 327 -5.17 -12.51 15.96
N GLY A 328 -4.81 -11.65 16.92
CA GLY A 328 -3.55 -11.74 17.66
C GLY A 328 -2.34 -11.22 16.87
N LYS A 329 -1.88 -11.93 15.84
CA LYS A 329 -0.68 -11.50 15.06
C LYS A 329 -1.01 -10.46 13.98
N TYR A 330 -2.25 -10.48 13.49
CA TYR A 330 -2.71 -9.66 12.37
C TYR A 330 -4.13 -9.13 12.60
N ILE A 331 -4.49 -8.07 11.89
CA ILE A 331 -5.87 -7.60 11.75
C ILE A 331 -6.37 -8.01 10.37
N SER A 332 -7.54 -8.62 10.31
CA SER A 332 -8.25 -8.92 9.07
C SER A 332 -9.36 -7.89 8.88
N VAL A 333 -9.37 -7.23 7.72
CA VAL A 333 -10.36 -6.23 7.32
C VAL A 333 -11.16 -6.80 6.15
N VAL A 334 -12.43 -7.10 6.41
CA VAL A 334 -13.32 -7.77 5.46
C VAL A 334 -14.36 -6.75 4.98
N PRO A 335 -14.27 -6.31 3.72
CA PRO A 335 -15.31 -5.49 3.11
C PRO A 335 -16.50 -6.38 2.68
N PHE A 336 -17.71 -5.91 2.95
CA PHE A 336 -18.97 -6.50 2.50
C PHE A 336 -19.73 -5.53 1.61
N GLY A 337 -20.40 -6.06 0.60
CA GLY A 337 -21.25 -5.33 -0.33
C GLY A 337 -20.69 -5.31 -1.74
N ASN A 338 -21.61 -5.13 -2.69
CA ASN A 338 -21.33 -5.22 -4.11
C ASN A 338 -21.02 -3.86 -4.73
N ILE A 339 -20.06 -3.87 -5.65
CA ILE A 339 -19.76 -2.77 -6.54
C ILE A 339 -20.47 -3.04 -7.86
N HIS A 340 -21.16 -2.03 -8.35
CA HIS A 340 -21.87 -2.07 -9.61
C HIS A 340 -21.29 -1.03 -10.56
N LEU A 341 -21.09 -1.43 -11.81
CA LEU A 341 -20.61 -0.57 -12.88
C LEU A 341 -21.45 -0.79 -14.13
N GLN A 342 -22.06 0.27 -14.64
CA GLN A 342 -22.86 0.24 -15.86
C GLN A 342 -22.22 1.11 -16.94
N PHE A 343 -22.08 0.56 -18.14
CA PHE A 343 -21.68 1.31 -19.33
C PHE A 343 -22.91 1.66 -20.17
N HIS A 344 -23.08 2.93 -20.51
CA HIS A 344 -24.32 3.43 -21.11
C HIS A 344 -24.49 3.02 -22.58
N SER A 345 -23.40 3.05 -23.34
CA SER A 345 -23.39 2.72 -24.78
C SER A 345 -23.64 1.24 -25.02
N SER A 346 -22.88 0.39 -24.33
CA SER A 346 -23.02 -1.05 -24.45
C SER A 346 -24.24 -1.54 -23.70
N GLY A 347 -24.66 -0.91 -22.59
CA GLY A 347 -25.68 -1.41 -21.68
C GLY A 347 -25.20 -2.57 -20.79
N ASN A 348 -23.91 -2.91 -20.84
CA ASN A 348 -23.32 -3.93 -19.96
C ASN A 348 -23.31 -3.43 -18.51
N HIS A 349 -23.58 -4.35 -17.59
CA HIS A 349 -23.61 -4.10 -16.14
C HIS A 349 -22.75 -5.14 -15.45
N TYR A 350 -21.71 -4.69 -14.75
CA TYR A 350 -20.74 -5.52 -14.06
C TYR A 350 -20.96 -5.44 -12.56
N VAL A 351 -20.88 -6.57 -11.87
CA VAL A 351 -21.02 -6.67 -10.41
C VAL A 351 -19.89 -7.51 -9.84
N TRP A 352 -19.26 -7.02 -8.76
CA TRP A 352 -18.22 -7.75 -8.03
C TRP A 352 -18.10 -7.28 -6.57
N SER A 353 -17.38 -8.05 -5.76
CA SER A 353 -17.05 -7.73 -4.35
C SER A 353 -15.54 -7.53 -4.16
N LYS A 354 -15.16 -6.86 -3.07
CA LYS A 354 -13.75 -6.66 -2.68
C LYS A 354 -13.21 -7.87 -1.89
N VAL A 355 -11.92 -8.16 -2.03
CA VAL A 355 -11.19 -9.14 -1.20
C VAL A 355 -10.82 -8.60 0.18
N THR A 356 -10.38 -9.52 1.05
CA THR A 356 -9.92 -9.22 2.42
C THR A 356 -8.53 -8.57 2.40
N SER A 357 -8.37 -7.52 3.21
CA SER A 357 -7.07 -6.92 3.53
C SER A 357 -6.56 -7.43 4.88
N THR A 358 -5.28 -7.84 4.93
CA THR A 358 -4.64 -8.30 6.17
C THR A 358 -3.49 -7.37 6.57
N VAL A 359 -3.56 -6.79 7.77
CA VAL A 359 -2.47 -6.00 8.36
C VAL A 359 -1.65 -6.92 9.27
N HIS A 360 -0.45 -7.28 8.83
CA HIS A 360 0.44 -8.18 9.55
C HIS A 360 1.32 -7.45 10.56
N ASN A 361 1.94 -8.25 11.46
CA ASN A 361 2.96 -7.81 12.43
C ASN A 361 2.46 -6.81 13.48
N ILE A 362 1.20 -6.96 13.92
CA ILE A 362 0.59 -6.05 14.92
C ILE A 362 1.34 -6.07 16.26
N ILE A 363 1.94 -7.21 16.62
CA ILE A 363 2.68 -7.38 17.88
C ILE A 363 4.18 -7.06 17.71
N VAL A 364 4.83 -7.66 16.70
CA VAL A 364 6.29 -7.57 16.50
C VAL A 364 6.61 -7.44 15.01
N GLY A 365 7.48 -6.49 14.69
CA GLY A 365 7.99 -6.24 13.34
C GLY A 365 7.40 -4.99 12.71
N LYS A 366 7.80 -4.71 11.47
CA LYS A 366 7.22 -3.63 10.67
C LYS A 366 5.83 -4.06 10.17
N LEU A 367 4.82 -3.21 10.36
CA LEU A 367 3.49 -3.40 9.81
C LEU A 367 3.55 -3.42 8.28
N TRP A 368 2.79 -4.33 7.67
CA TRP A 368 2.62 -4.39 6.22
C TRP A 368 1.24 -4.97 5.88
N ILE A 369 0.76 -4.65 4.68
CA ILE A 369 -0.57 -5.04 4.19
C ILE A 369 -0.42 -6.11 3.12
N ASP A 370 -1.27 -7.13 3.21
CA ASP A 370 -1.53 -8.10 2.16
C ASP A 370 -2.98 -8.03 1.69
N GLN A 371 -3.22 -8.44 0.45
CA GLN A 371 -4.55 -8.57 -0.15
C GLN A 371 -4.70 -10.01 -0.63
N SER A 372 -5.76 -10.68 -0.19
CA SER A 372 -5.94 -12.12 -0.46
C SER A 372 -7.41 -12.51 -0.56
N GLY A 373 -7.70 -13.46 -1.43
CA GLY A 373 -9.05 -13.96 -1.72
C GLY A 373 -9.34 -13.94 -3.20
N ASP A 374 -10.58 -14.25 -3.55
CA ASP A 374 -11.03 -14.32 -4.93
C ASP A 374 -12.04 -13.20 -5.24
N ILE A 375 -12.01 -12.69 -6.47
CA ILE A 375 -13.02 -11.75 -7.00
C ILE A 375 -13.65 -12.38 -8.23
N ASP A 376 -14.96 -12.54 -8.20
CA ASP A 376 -15.76 -12.88 -9.36
C ASP A 376 -16.44 -11.62 -9.89
N ILE A 377 -16.04 -11.21 -11.10
CA ILE A 377 -16.68 -10.10 -11.81
C ILE A 377 -17.65 -10.70 -12.82
N VAL A 378 -18.93 -10.38 -12.66
CA VAL A 378 -20.00 -10.92 -13.52
C VAL A 378 -20.60 -9.81 -14.35
N ASN A 379 -20.62 -9.97 -15.67
CA ASN A 379 -21.45 -9.14 -16.54
C ASN A 379 -22.89 -9.68 -16.50
N THR A 380 -23.80 -9.01 -15.81
CA THR A 380 -25.17 -9.46 -15.61
C THR A 380 -25.97 -9.52 -16.91
N ARG A 381 -25.54 -8.81 -17.96
CA ARG A 381 -26.18 -8.80 -19.28
C ARG A 381 -25.71 -9.95 -20.16
N THR A 382 -24.40 -10.03 -20.44
CA THR A 382 -23.84 -11.04 -21.37
C THR A 382 -23.61 -12.38 -20.70
N LYS A 383 -23.50 -12.39 -19.36
CA LYS A 383 -23.11 -13.55 -18.52
C LYS A 383 -21.64 -13.97 -18.69
N ASP A 384 -20.82 -13.11 -19.28
CA ASP A 384 -19.36 -13.28 -19.24
C ASP A 384 -18.86 -13.09 -17.80
N THR A 385 -17.85 -13.84 -17.40
CA THR A 385 -17.28 -13.82 -16.05
C THR A 385 -15.77 -13.57 -16.08
N CYS A 386 -15.25 -13.01 -15.01
CA CYS A 386 -13.83 -12.94 -14.73
C CYS A 386 -13.56 -13.44 -13.32
N HIS A 387 -12.79 -14.51 -13.21
CA HIS A 387 -12.35 -15.07 -11.93
C HIS A 387 -10.94 -14.57 -11.64
N LEU A 388 -10.78 -13.68 -10.65
CA LEU A 388 -9.50 -13.17 -10.18
C LEU A 388 -9.13 -13.84 -8.85
N LYS A 389 -7.85 -14.19 -8.70
CA LYS A 389 -7.28 -14.77 -7.50
C LYS A 389 -6.13 -13.92 -7.00
N PHE A 390 -6.24 -13.44 -5.77
CA PHE A 390 -5.19 -12.74 -5.05
C PHE A 390 -4.44 -13.75 -4.17
N SER A 391 -3.24 -14.14 -4.60
CA SER A 391 -2.42 -15.12 -3.89
C SER A 391 -2.00 -14.55 -2.52
N PRO A 392 -2.37 -15.18 -1.40
CA PRO A 392 -1.91 -14.75 -0.09
C PRO A 392 -0.40 -14.90 0.02
N TYR A 393 0.23 -13.98 0.75
CA TYR A 393 1.63 -14.10 1.08
C TYR A 393 1.91 -15.36 1.91
N SER A 394 2.89 -16.14 1.48
CA SER A 394 3.36 -17.31 2.21
C SER A 394 4.87 -17.36 2.22
N TYR A 395 5.46 -17.53 3.41
CA TYR A 395 6.90 -17.62 3.60
C TYR A 395 7.52 -18.86 2.91
N PHE A 396 6.72 -19.92 2.73
CA PHE A 396 7.15 -21.17 2.12
C PHE A 396 6.90 -21.22 0.61
N SER A 397 6.18 -20.24 0.07
CA SER A 397 5.89 -20.17 -1.35
C SER A 397 7.07 -19.56 -2.12
N ARG A 398 7.34 -20.13 -3.30
CA ARG A 398 8.25 -19.53 -4.28
C ARG A 398 7.54 -18.58 -5.25
N GLU A 399 6.23 -18.39 -5.09
CA GLU A 399 5.47 -17.47 -5.93
C GLU A 399 5.89 -16.02 -5.70
N VAL A 400 5.67 -15.20 -6.73
CA VAL A 400 5.83 -13.75 -6.64
C VAL A 400 4.86 -13.23 -5.56
N PRO A 401 5.33 -12.46 -4.55
CA PRO A 401 4.44 -11.85 -3.57
C PRO A 401 3.40 -10.96 -4.25
N ARG A 402 2.20 -10.84 -3.67
CA ARG A 402 1.13 -9.95 -4.16
C ARG A 402 0.61 -10.29 -5.56
N LYS A 403 0.89 -11.51 -6.02
CA LYS A 403 0.46 -12.02 -7.31
C LYS A 403 -1.05 -12.02 -7.42
N VAL A 404 -1.53 -11.55 -8.57
CA VAL A 404 -2.92 -11.66 -8.99
C VAL A 404 -2.95 -12.37 -10.33
N THR A 405 -3.79 -13.40 -10.43
CA THR A 405 -4.06 -14.11 -11.68
C THR A 405 -5.55 -14.10 -11.96
N GLY A 406 -5.95 -14.17 -13.21
CA GLY A 406 -7.35 -14.40 -13.51
C GLY A 406 -7.61 -15.02 -14.86
N VAL A 407 -8.85 -15.44 -15.04
CA VAL A 407 -9.37 -16.04 -16.27
C VAL A 407 -10.68 -15.35 -16.60
N ILE A 408 -10.81 -14.88 -17.84
CA ILE A 408 -12.07 -14.35 -18.37
C ILE A 408 -12.71 -15.42 -19.23
N GLU A 409 -13.95 -15.74 -18.93
CA GLU A 409 -14.75 -16.72 -19.62
C GLU A 409 -15.96 -16.04 -20.26
N ASN A 410 -16.36 -16.55 -21.42
CA ASN A 410 -17.63 -16.15 -22.01
C ASN A 410 -18.80 -16.84 -21.28
N ARG A 411 -20.03 -16.49 -21.66
CA ARG A 411 -21.25 -17.13 -21.18
C ARG A 411 -21.24 -18.66 -21.19
N GLU A 412 -20.55 -19.27 -22.15
CA GLU A 412 -20.46 -20.73 -22.30
C GLU A 412 -19.39 -21.37 -21.40
N GLY A 413 -18.67 -20.59 -20.59
CA GLY A 413 -17.56 -21.07 -19.74
C GLY A 413 -16.27 -21.29 -20.52
N THR A 414 -16.15 -20.75 -21.74
CA THR A 414 -14.94 -20.87 -22.55
C THR A 414 -13.96 -19.76 -22.21
N ALA A 415 -12.80 -20.13 -21.69
CA ALA A 415 -11.72 -19.21 -21.37
C ALA A 415 -11.23 -18.46 -22.62
N SER A 416 -11.26 -17.13 -22.56
CA SER A 416 -10.91 -16.22 -23.66
C SER A 416 -9.66 -15.38 -23.39
N TYR A 417 -9.44 -14.98 -22.14
CA TYR A 417 -8.26 -14.21 -21.73
C TYR A 417 -7.71 -14.72 -20.40
N ILE A 418 -6.39 -14.62 -20.25
CA ILE A 418 -5.69 -14.76 -18.97
C ILE A 418 -5.22 -13.40 -18.51
N LEU A 419 -5.44 -13.11 -17.23
CA LEU A 419 -4.94 -11.95 -16.54
C LEU A 419 -3.79 -12.34 -15.60
N SER A 420 -2.74 -11.52 -15.54
CA SER A 420 -1.59 -11.77 -14.67
C SER A 420 -0.93 -10.46 -14.27
N GLY A 421 -0.48 -10.37 -13.02
CA GLY A 421 0.18 -9.19 -12.49
C GLY A 421 0.39 -9.24 -10.99
N THR A 422 0.61 -8.08 -10.39
CA THR A 422 0.61 -7.88 -8.93
C THR A 422 -0.21 -6.65 -8.59
N TRP A 423 -0.99 -6.72 -7.52
CA TRP A 423 -1.91 -5.64 -7.14
C TRP A 423 -1.18 -4.34 -6.71
N ASP A 424 0.13 -4.42 -6.47
CA ASP A 424 0.98 -3.29 -6.11
C ASP A 424 1.79 -2.69 -7.26
N ASP A 425 1.75 -3.27 -8.47
CA ASP A 425 2.59 -2.81 -9.58
C ASP A 425 1.85 -2.70 -10.92
N LYS A 426 1.33 -3.80 -11.46
CA LYS A 426 0.74 -3.83 -12.82
C LYS A 426 -0.21 -4.99 -13.06
N MET A 427 -1.05 -4.87 -14.08
CA MET A 427 -1.88 -5.94 -14.62
C MET A 427 -1.77 -6.02 -16.15
N GLU A 428 -1.66 -7.24 -16.67
CA GLU A 428 -1.56 -7.57 -18.08
C GLU A 428 -2.66 -8.57 -18.48
N SER A 429 -3.08 -8.54 -19.74
CA SER A 429 -3.98 -9.54 -20.34
C SER A 429 -3.34 -10.23 -21.53
N ALA A 430 -3.48 -11.55 -21.61
CA ALA A 430 -3.07 -12.34 -22.76
C ALA A 430 -4.29 -13.06 -23.36
N LYS A 431 -4.55 -12.83 -24.65
CA LYS A 431 -5.66 -13.48 -25.36
C LYS A 431 -5.34 -14.95 -25.61
N ILE A 432 -6.25 -15.85 -25.26
CA ILE A 432 -6.12 -17.29 -25.49
C ILE A 432 -6.36 -17.55 -26.99
N VAL A 433 -5.48 -18.37 -27.57
CA VAL A 433 -5.54 -18.81 -28.98
C VAL A 433 -5.97 -20.26 -29.05
N ASP A 434 -5.44 -21.08 -28.15
CA ASP A 434 -5.78 -22.50 -28.05
C ASP A 434 -5.71 -22.95 -26.59
N SER A 435 -6.46 -23.99 -26.25
CA SER A 435 -6.49 -24.59 -24.92
C SER A 435 -6.31 -26.09 -25.06
N SER A 436 -5.25 -26.63 -24.43
CA SER A 436 -4.99 -28.07 -24.40
C SER A 436 -5.00 -28.58 -22.96
N GLN A 437 -5.44 -29.83 -22.78
CA GLN A 437 -5.30 -30.51 -21.50
C GLN A 437 -3.87 -31.07 -21.40
N GLY A 438 -3.10 -30.63 -20.41
CA GLY A 438 -1.75 -31.14 -20.18
C GLY A 438 -1.76 -32.56 -19.63
N CYS A 439 -0.78 -33.38 -20.04
CA CYS A 439 -0.51 -34.67 -19.41
C CYS A 439 0.03 -34.44 -17.98
N GLY A 440 -0.74 -34.81 -16.97
CA GLY A 440 -0.37 -34.64 -15.56
C GLY A 440 0.90 -35.40 -15.19
N GLY A 441 1.83 -34.73 -14.52
CA GLY A 441 2.86 -35.38 -13.69
C GLY A 441 2.22 -36.10 -12.49
N SER A 442 3.05 -36.79 -11.70
CA SER A 442 2.78 -37.81 -10.68
C SER A 442 1.71 -37.55 -9.59
N GLU A 443 0.93 -36.46 -9.65
CA GLU A 443 -0.01 -36.02 -8.61
C GLU A 443 -1.46 -35.79 -9.11
N GLY A 444 -1.86 -36.41 -10.21
CA GLY A 444 -3.29 -36.65 -10.51
C GLY A 444 -4.19 -35.45 -10.84
N LYS A 445 -3.74 -34.19 -10.72
CA LYS A 445 -4.50 -33.01 -11.17
C LYS A 445 -4.08 -32.61 -12.60
N GLN A 446 -4.99 -32.76 -13.56
CA GLN A 446 -4.80 -32.29 -14.93
C GLN A 446 -4.67 -30.76 -14.94
N LYS A 447 -3.54 -30.23 -15.42
CA LYS A 447 -3.32 -28.78 -15.56
C LYS A 447 -3.72 -28.35 -16.97
N THR A 448 -4.62 -27.37 -17.09
CA THR A 448 -4.98 -26.78 -18.38
C THR A 448 -3.83 -25.93 -18.89
N VAL A 449 -3.40 -26.14 -20.13
CA VAL A 449 -2.34 -25.37 -20.78
C VAL A 449 -2.99 -24.44 -21.81
N TYR A 450 -2.93 -23.14 -21.54
CA TYR A 450 -3.41 -22.11 -22.45
C TYR A 450 -2.28 -21.60 -23.34
N GLN A 451 -2.48 -21.68 -24.64
CA GLN A 451 -1.61 -21.06 -25.61
C GLN A 451 -2.11 -19.64 -25.87
N THR A 452 -1.30 -18.63 -25.56
CA THR A 452 -1.73 -17.23 -25.58
C THR A 452 -0.92 -16.37 -26.55
N ARG A 453 -1.51 -15.25 -26.98
CA ARG A 453 -0.78 -14.16 -27.64
C ARG A 453 0.12 -13.45 -26.63
N GLN A 454 1.00 -12.57 -27.14
CA GLN A 454 1.81 -11.72 -26.27
C GLN A 454 0.93 -10.93 -25.28
N PRO A 455 1.31 -10.87 -23.99
CA PRO A 455 0.58 -10.09 -22.99
C PRO A 455 0.56 -8.61 -23.34
N LYS A 456 -0.59 -7.97 -23.12
CA LYS A 456 -0.81 -6.54 -23.26
C LYS A 456 -0.99 -5.91 -21.88
N LEU A 457 -0.24 -4.84 -21.61
CA LEU A 457 -0.38 -4.05 -20.38
C LEU A 457 -1.76 -3.36 -20.34
N LEU A 458 -2.49 -3.60 -19.26
CA LEU A 458 -3.79 -2.97 -19.00
C LEU A 458 -3.64 -1.76 -18.07
N TRP A 459 -2.91 -1.97 -16.98
CA TRP A 459 -2.73 -1.01 -15.88
C TRP A 459 -1.31 -1.10 -15.32
N LYS A 460 -0.78 0.05 -14.88
CA LYS A 460 0.49 0.23 -14.18
C LYS A 460 0.29 1.26 -13.08
N LYS A 461 0.77 0.97 -11.87
CA LYS A 461 0.70 1.86 -10.72
C LYS A 461 1.44 3.17 -10.98
N TYR A 462 0.83 4.28 -10.59
CA TYR A 462 1.48 5.59 -10.62
C TYR A 462 2.61 5.68 -9.58
N PRO A 463 3.73 6.33 -9.89
CA PRO A 463 4.75 6.60 -8.90
C PRO A 463 4.17 7.48 -7.78
N LEU A 464 4.58 7.21 -6.55
CA LEU A 464 4.25 8.09 -5.44
C LEU A 464 5.01 9.42 -5.58
N PRO A 465 4.43 10.53 -5.10
CA PRO A 465 5.13 11.81 -5.02
C PRO A 465 6.44 11.71 -4.22
N ASP A 466 7.38 12.60 -4.51
CA ASP A 466 8.58 12.73 -3.70
C ASP A 466 8.20 13.01 -2.23
N ASN A 467 8.95 12.42 -1.28
CA ASN A 467 8.73 12.60 0.15
C ASN A 467 7.36 12.06 0.66
N ALA A 468 6.73 11.15 -0.09
CA ALA A 468 5.44 10.56 0.28
C ALA A 468 5.44 9.91 1.67
N GLU A 469 6.56 9.37 2.15
CA GLU A 469 6.72 8.79 3.49
C GLU A 469 6.38 9.78 4.63
N ASN A 470 6.61 11.07 4.39
CA ASN A 470 6.28 12.14 5.33
C ASN A 470 4.86 12.68 5.11
N MET A 471 4.19 12.29 4.03
CA MET A 471 2.82 12.66 3.67
C MET A 471 1.90 11.43 3.66
N HIS A 472 2.05 10.54 4.65
CA HIS A 472 1.21 9.36 4.84
C HIS A 472 1.18 8.38 3.64
N PHE A 473 2.20 8.41 2.78
CA PHE A 473 2.26 7.66 1.51
C PHE A 473 1.06 7.91 0.59
N PHE A 474 0.51 9.13 0.62
CA PHE A 474 -0.60 9.51 -0.25
C PHE A 474 -0.18 9.52 -1.72
N SER A 475 -1.05 9.01 -2.58
CA SER A 475 -0.95 9.19 -4.03
C SER A 475 -1.26 10.64 -4.41
N SER A 476 -1.01 11.00 -5.66
CA SER A 476 -1.37 12.32 -6.19
C SER A 476 -2.85 12.64 -6.00
N LEU A 477 -3.75 11.67 -6.23
CA LEU A 477 -5.18 11.86 -5.99
C LEU A 477 -5.46 12.07 -4.50
N ALA A 478 -4.94 11.19 -3.64
CA ALA A 478 -5.16 11.22 -2.19
C ALA A 478 -4.72 12.57 -1.56
N LEU A 479 -3.64 13.16 -2.07
CA LEU A 479 -3.21 14.49 -1.66
C LEU A 479 -4.29 15.54 -1.94
N THR A 480 -5.07 15.45 -3.00
CA THR A 480 -6.11 16.45 -3.33
C THR A 480 -7.44 16.24 -2.61
N LEU A 481 -7.71 15.05 -2.07
CA LEU A 481 -9.06 14.69 -1.59
C LEU A 481 -9.58 15.57 -0.46
N ASN A 482 -8.67 16.18 0.28
CA ASN A 482 -8.95 16.92 1.50
C ASN A 482 -8.60 18.41 1.40
N GLU A 483 -8.22 18.84 0.19
CA GLU A 483 -8.02 20.23 -0.13
C GLU A 483 -9.35 20.98 0.10
N PRO A 484 -9.35 22.11 0.84
CA PRO A 484 -10.56 22.89 1.04
C PRO A 484 -11.17 23.32 -0.29
N GLU A 485 -12.50 23.19 -0.39
CA GLU A 485 -13.26 23.55 -1.58
C GLU A 485 -14.47 24.39 -1.13
N GLU A 486 -14.79 25.43 -1.90
CA GLU A 486 -15.91 26.32 -1.59
C GLU A 486 -17.24 25.68 -1.99
N GLY A 487 -18.30 26.03 -1.25
CA GLY A 487 -19.66 25.63 -1.60
C GLY A 487 -19.98 24.14 -1.42
N VAL A 488 -19.13 23.37 -0.73
CA VAL A 488 -19.40 22.00 -0.31
C VAL A 488 -20.47 21.95 0.79
N ALA A 489 -21.14 20.80 0.95
CA ALA A 489 -22.12 20.61 2.02
C ALA A 489 -21.49 20.81 3.42
N PRO A 490 -22.25 21.31 4.43
CA PRO A 490 -21.74 21.46 5.80
C PRO A 490 -21.36 20.12 6.46
N THR A 491 -21.82 19.01 5.89
CA THR A 491 -21.50 17.63 6.28
C THR A 491 -20.27 17.06 5.57
N ASP A 492 -19.61 17.81 4.67
CA ASP A 492 -18.47 17.33 3.88
C ASP A 492 -17.23 17.04 4.76
N SER A 493 -16.55 15.92 4.53
CA SER A 493 -15.34 15.52 5.27
C SER A 493 -14.21 16.56 5.26
N ARG A 494 -14.16 17.48 4.28
CA ARG A 494 -13.19 18.59 4.29
C ARG A 494 -13.43 19.55 5.46
N LEU A 495 -14.68 19.73 5.89
CA LEU A 495 -15.06 20.61 7.00
C LEU A 495 -14.91 19.94 8.38
N ARG A 496 -14.62 18.63 8.40
CA ARG A 496 -14.45 17.87 9.62
C ARG A 496 -13.22 18.33 10.43
N PRO A 497 -13.39 18.88 11.65
CA PRO A 497 -12.33 19.65 12.34
C PRO A 497 -11.19 18.79 12.90
N ASP A 498 -11.46 17.61 13.47
CA ASP A 498 -10.43 16.70 13.98
C ASP A 498 -9.48 16.22 12.87
N GLN A 499 -10.04 15.89 11.72
CA GLN A 499 -9.28 15.49 10.53
C GLN A 499 -8.42 16.65 9.97
N ARG A 500 -8.95 17.89 10.01
CA ARG A 500 -8.25 19.11 9.58
C ARG A 500 -7.05 19.43 10.45
N LEU A 501 -7.25 19.39 11.76
CA LEU A 501 -6.19 19.59 12.75
C LEU A 501 -5.11 18.50 12.64
N MET A 502 -5.51 17.26 12.36
CA MET A 502 -4.55 16.18 12.12
C MET A 502 -3.67 16.45 10.90
N GLU A 503 -4.26 16.86 9.77
CA GLU A 503 -3.52 17.19 8.54
C GLU A 503 -2.54 18.35 8.76
N ALA A 504 -2.91 19.32 9.62
CA ALA A 504 -2.06 20.43 10.02
C ALA A 504 -0.96 20.06 11.03
N GLY A 505 -0.92 18.80 11.50
CA GLY A 505 0.05 18.34 12.51
C GLY A 505 -0.31 18.67 13.96
N LEU A 506 -1.49 19.27 14.20
CA LEU A 506 -1.99 19.66 15.53
C LEU A 506 -2.70 18.48 16.22
N TRP A 507 -1.96 17.41 16.51
CA TRP A 507 -2.52 16.12 16.93
C TRP A 507 -3.21 16.12 18.30
N GLU A 508 -2.78 16.98 19.24
CA GLU A 508 -3.45 17.11 20.54
C GLU A 508 -4.84 17.73 20.40
N GLU A 509 -4.94 18.83 19.65
CA GLU A 509 -6.21 19.50 19.34
C GLU A 509 -7.12 18.59 18.51
N ALA A 510 -6.55 17.85 17.55
CA ALA A 510 -7.28 16.84 16.78
C ALA A 510 -7.89 15.76 17.67
N ASN A 511 -7.14 15.24 18.66
CA ASN A 511 -7.67 14.27 19.61
C ASN A 511 -8.83 14.84 20.45
N SER A 512 -8.72 16.10 20.90
CA SER A 512 -9.79 16.76 21.64
C SER A 512 -11.06 16.94 20.80
N GLN A 513 -10.92 17.40 19.55
CA GLN A 513 -12.05 17.53 18.63
C GLN A 513 -12.67 16.17 18.30
N LYS A 514 -11.85 15.13 18.09
CA LYS A 514 -12.33 13.76 17.84
C LYS A 514 -13.20 13.25 18.99
N GLN A 515 -12.76 13.46 20.23
CA GLN A 515 -13.54 13.09 21.42
C GLN A 515 -14.89 13.84 21.45
N ARG A 516 -14.88 15.16 21.23
CA ARG A 516 -16.10 15.98 21.19
C ARG A 516 -17.10 15.48 20.14
N LEU A 517 -16.63 15.21 18.92
CA LEU A 517 -17.46 14.73 17.81
C LEU A 517 -18.07 13.36 18.11
N GLU A 518 -17.25 12.41 18.56
CA GLU A 518 -17.72 11.06 18.89
C GLU A 518 -18.70 11.08 20.07
N GLU A 519 -18.48 11.93 21.08
CA GLU A 519 -19.41 12.11 22.20
C GLU A 519 -20.75 12.71 21.77
N SER A 520 -20.71 13.74 20.92
CA SER A 520 -21.91 14.35 20.34
C SER A 520 -22.74 13.31 19.57
N GLN A 521 -22.10 12.52 18.70
CA GLN A 521 -22.76 11.45 17.95
C GLN A 521 -23.33 10.36 18.89
N ARG A 522 -22.60 9.98 19.95
CA ARG A 522 -23.09 9.02 20.96
C ARG A 522 -24.32 9.53 21.70
N LEU A 523 -24.36 10.82 22.05
CA LEU A 523 -25.52 11.44 22.70
C LEU A 523 -26.73 11.50 21.76
N GLU A 524 -26.51 11.88 20.51
CA GLU A 524 -27.56 11.94 19.50
C GLU A 524 -28.17 10.56 19.21
N ARG A 525 -27.33 9.52 19.16
CA ARG A 525 -27.80 8.14 19.02
C ARG A 525 -28.70 7.74 20.19
N LYS A 526 -28.26 7.99 21.44
CA LYS A 526 -29.07 7.72 22.65
C LYS A 526 -30.39 8.47 22.64
N ARG A 527 -30.40 9.73 22.16
CA ARG A 527 -31.63 10.54 22.02
C ARG A 527 -32.61 9.88 21.06
N ARG A 528 -32.15 9.43 19.89
CA ARG A 528 -32.98 8.72 18.89
C ARG A 528 -33.50 7.38 19.43
N GLU A 529 -32.65 6.58 20.07
CA GLU A 529 -33.05 5.31 20.71
C GLU A 529 -34.13 5.53 21.78
N ALA A 530 -34.00 6.57 22.60
CA ALA A 530 -35.00 6.91 23.63
C ALA A 530 -36.33 7.38 23.02
N GLN A 531 -36.29 8.18 21.95
CA GLN A 531 -37.50 8.61 21.23
C GLN A 531 -38.22 7.42 20.57
N ALA A 532 -37.48 6.51 19.94
CA ALA A 532 -38.03 5.29 19.35
C ALA A 532 -38.69 4.38 20.39
N THR A 533 -38.08 4.26 21.57
CA THR A 533 -38.64 3.45 22.68
C THR A 533 -39.92 4.08 23.26
N GLN A 534 -40.04 5.42 23.25
CA GLN A 534 -41.22 6.14 23.75
C GLN A 534 -42.41 6.10 22.77
N ALA A 535 -42.16 5.97 21.47
CA ALA A 535 -43.16 5.99 20.42
C ALA A 535 -43.76 4.60 20.12
N LEU A 536 -43.96 3.75 21.15
CA LEU A 536 -44.54 2.39 21.02
C LEU A 536 -45.65 2.35 19.96
N GLU A 537 -45.47 1.51 18.92
CA GLU A 537 -46.43 1.07 17.87
C GLU A 537 -46.27 1.57 16.42
N GLU A 538 -45.28 2.37 16.06
CA GLU A 538 -44.95 2.55 14.63
C GLU A 538 -43.48 2.21 14.34
N ASP A 539 -43.27 1.54 13.21
CA ASP A 539 -42.01 1.11 12.62
C ASP A 539 -41.15 2.35 12.33
N LEU A 540 -40.58 2.95 13.38
CA LEU A 540 -39.65 4.07 13.26
C LEU A 540 -38.41 3.53 12.56
N GLU A 541 -38.40 3.68 11.23
CA GLU A 541 -37.23 3.48 10.40
C GLU A 541 -36.03 4.17 11.06
N GLY A 542 -34.88 3.51 11.00
CA GLY A 542 -33.64 4.01 11.55
C GLY A 542 -33.23 5.37 10.95
N TYR A 543 -31.97 5.75 11.13
CA TYR A 543 -31.47 6.94 10.46
C TYR A 543 -31.70 6.84 8.94
N ASN A 544 -32.41 7.81 8.37
CA ASN A 544 -32.68 7.91 6.94
C ASN A 544 -31.62 8.81 6.29
N PRO A 545 -30.76 8.27 5.42
CA PRO A 545 -29.75 9.07 4.73
C PRO A 545 -30.39 10.13 3.83
N LEU A 546 -29.71 11.26 3.66
CA LEU A 546 -30.27 12.41 2.96
C LEU A 546 -30.15 12.28 1.43
N TRP A 547 -29.09 11.65 0.94
CA TRP A 547 -28.77 11.60 -0.50
C TRP A 547 -28.90 10.21 -1.10
N PHE A 548 -29.05 9.20 -0.24
CA PHE A 548 -29.21 7.80 -0.64
C PHE A 548 -30.48 7.22 -0.05
N GLU A 549 -31.07 6.28 -0.76
CA GLU A 549 -32.20 5.51 -0.30
C GLU A 549 -31.91 4.02 -0.39
N LYS A 550 -32.40 3.26 0.58
CA LYS A 550 -32.27 1.80 0.59
C LYS A 550 -33.23 1.24 -0.46
N ARG A 551 -32.69 0.49 -1.42
CA ARG A 551 -33.47 -0.28 -2.40
C ARG A 551 -33.08 -1.75 -2.33
N THR A 552 -34.05 -2.63 -2.51
CA THR A 552 -33.79 -4.05 -2.65
C THR A 552 -33.76 -4.39 -4.14
N ASP A 553 -32.65 -4.95 -4.62
CA ASP A 553 -32.53 -5.41 -6.00
C ASP A 553 -33.49 -6.58 -6.23
N GLU A 554 -34.36 -6.47 -7.24
CA GLU A 554 -35.37 -7.48 -7.53
C GLU A 554 -34.76 -8.83 -7.98
N THR A 555 -33.54 -8.80 -8.54
CA THR A 555 -32.83 -9.96 -9.07
C THR A 555 -31.98 -10.64 -8.01
N THR A 556 -31.19 -9.89 -7.25
CA THR A 556 -30.29 -10.45 -6.22
C THR A 556 -30.96 -10.58 -4.85
N ARG A 557 -32.10 -9.90 -4.63
CA ARG A 557 -32.77 -9.74 -3.32
C ARG A 557 -31.92 -9.05 -2.25
N GLU A 558 -30.78 -8.51 -2.62
CA GLU A 558 -29.91 -7.79 -1.69
C GLU A 558 -30.37 -6.33 -1.57
N SER A 559 -30.29 -5.79 -0.35
CA SER A 559 -30.49 -4.36 -0.12
C SER A 559 -29.22 -3.59 -0.40
N THR A 560 -29.30 -2.59 -1.27
CA THR A 560 -28.24 -1.64 -1.58
C THR A 560 -28.72 -0.21 -1.36
N TYR A 561 -27.80 0.75 -1.24
CA TYR A 561 -28.14 2.16 -1.14
C TYR A 561 -27.91 2.83 -2.49
N MET A 562 -28.99 3.36 -3.07
CA MET A 562 -28.98 4.03 -4.36
C MET A 562 -29.02 5.54 -4.17
N TYR A 563 -28.22 6.25 -4.96
CA TYR A 563 -28.28 7.71 -4.99
C TYR A 563 -29.66 8.15 -5.50
N ARG A 564 -30.37 8.96 -4.71
CA ARG A 564 -31.74 9.37 -5.02
C ARG A 564 -31.83 10.68 -5.81
N GLY A 565 -30.70 11.33 -6.05
CA GLY A 565 -30.65 12.69 -6.60
C GLY A 565 -30.71 13.78 -5.53
N GLY A 566 -30.62 15.04 -5.95
CA GLY A 566 -30.82 16.20 -5.10
C GLY A 566 -29.52 16.81 -4.55
N TYR A 567 -28.43 16.06 -4.39
CA TYR A 567 -27.19 16.61 -3.82
C TYR A 567 -26.60 17.72 -4.71
N TRP A 568 -26.40 17.42 -5.99
CA TRP A 568 -25.82 18.35 -6.95
C TRP A 568 -26.73 19.56 -7.20
N GLU A 569 -28.05 19.34 -7.29
CA GLU A 569 -29.03 20.41 -7.44
C GLU A 569 -29.13 21.31 -6.21
N THR A 570 -28.80 20.77 -5.03
CA THR A 570 -28.70 21.53 -3.78
C THR A 570 -27.41 22.34 -3.76
N LYS A 571 -26.28 21.74 -4.20
CA LYS A 571 -25.00 22.43 -4.38
C LYS A 571 -25.11 23.59 -5.36
N ASP A 572 -25.74 23.39 -6.52
CA ASP A 572 -25.92 24.43 -7.54
C ASP A 572 -26.73 25.62 -7.00
N ARG A 573 -27.67 25.37 -6.08
CA ARG A 573 -28.48 26.39 -5.41
C ARG A 573 -27.84 26.94 -4.13
N GLN A 574 -26.78 26.31 -3.63
CA GLN A 574 -26.14 26.60 -2.34
C GLN A 574 -27.14 26.59 -1.17
N ASP A 575 -28.13 25.69 -1.19
CA ASP A 575 -29.20 25.61 -0.18
C ASP A 575 -29.07 24.38 0.73
N TRP A 576 -28.16 24.44 1.70
CA TRP A 576 -27.89 23.32 2.59
C TRP A 576 -28.86 23.19 3.78
N SER A 577 -30.07 23.76 3.70
CA SER A 577 -31.01 23.81 4.83
C SER A 577 -31.44 22.43 5.34
N GLN A 578 -31.36 21.40 4.49
CA GLN A 578 -31.71 20.02 4.83
C GLN A 578 -30.56 19.26 5.51
N CYS A 579 -29.33 19.75 5.43
CA CYS A 579 -28.16 19.06 5.98
C CYS A 579 -28.15 19.13 7.52
N PRO A 580 -27.89 18.02 8.21
CA PRO A 580 -27.74 18.03 9.66
C PRO A 580 -26.45 18.73 10.09
N GLN A 581 -26.45 19.30 11.30
CA GLN A 581 -25.21 19.73 11.97
C GLN A 581 -24.58 18.54 12.69
N ILE A 582 -23.44 18.08 12.18
CA ILE A 582 -22.74 16.89 12.70
C ILE A 582 -21.31 17.17 13.20
N PHE A 583 -20.75 18.34 12.90
CA PHE A 583 -19.41 18.76 13.34
C PHE A 583 -19.43 19.67 14.56
#